data_AF-A0A8J7F4K9-F1
#
_entry.id   AF-A0A8J7F4K9-F1
#
_cell.length_a   1.000
_cell.length_b   1.000
_cell.length_c   1.000
_cell.angle_alpha   90.00
_cell.angle_beta   90.00
_cell.angle_gamma   90.00
#
_symmetry.space_group_name_H-M   'P 1'
#
loop_
_entity.id
_entity.type
_entity.pdbx_description
1 polymer ?
#
loop_
_entity_poly.entity_id
_entity_poly.type
_entity_poly.pdbx_seq_one_letter_code
_entity_poly.pdbx_strand_id
1 'polypeptide(L)' 'ALVGDADTVAARIQEYADLGIDTFIFSGYPHLEEAYRVAELLFPKLPLSNVSLPAPSRMMSPIGEIMGNDRIPTSAS' A
#
# COMPACT_ATOMS: atom_id res chain seq x y z
N ALA A 1 5.34 -19.38 11.69
CA ALA A 1 5.83 -18.00 11.92
C ALA A 1 7.35 -17.98 11.76
N LEU A 2 7.90 -16.94 11.15
CA LEU A 2 9.35 -16.69 11.19
C LEU A 2 9.67 -16.03 12.54
N VAL A 3 10.61 -16.58 13.29
CA VAL A 3 10.93 -16.14 14.66
C VAL A 3 12.44 -15.93 14.76
N GLY A 4 12.84 -14.78 15.27
CA GLY A 4 14.25 -14.38 15.39
C GLY A 4 14.36 -12.86 15.46
N ASP A 5 15.60 -12.36 15.39
CA ASP A 5 15.83 -10.95 15.11
C ASP A 5 15.51 -10.60 13.65
N ALA A 6 15.47 -9.31 13.34
CA ALA A 6 15.08 -8.84 12.02
C ALA A 6 16.04 -9.30 10.91
N ASP A 7 17.33 -9.47 11.21
CA ASP A 7 18.33 -9.97 10.26
C ASP A 7 18.09 -11.44 9.92
N THR A 8 17.83 -12.28 10.93
CA THR A 8 17.49 -13.69 10.76
C THR A 8 16.20 -13.86 9.97
N VAL A 9 15.17 -13.06 10.28
CA VAL A 9 13.89 -13.11 9.56
C VAL A 9 14.06 -12.66 8.11
N ALA A 10 14.83 -11.59 7.84
CA ALA A 10 15.11 -11.11 6.49
C ALA A 10 15.84 -12.15 5.65
N ALA A 11 16.85 -12.82 6.21
CA ALA A 11 17.57 -13.90 5.52
C ALA A 11 16.62 -15.03 5.09
N ARG A 12 15.70 -15.43 5.97
CA ARG A 12 14.72 -16.48 5.65
C ARG A 12 13.71 -16.04 4.59
N ILE A 13 13.31 -14.78 4.59
CA ILE A 13 12.48 -14.20 3.51
C ILE A 13 13.24 -14.24 2.19
N GLN A 14 14.52 -13.87 2.18
CA GLN A 14 15.34 -13.90 0.97
C GLN A 14 15.49 -15.32 0.42
N GLU A 15 15.70 -16.32 1.28
CA GLU A 15 15.74 -17.73 0.85
C GLU A 15 14.44 -18.17 0.17
N TYR A 16 13.27 -17.72 0.65
CA TYR A 16 12.00 -17.96 -0.03
C TYR A 16 11.88 -17.19 -1.35
N ALA A 17 12.37 -15.95 -1.39
CA ALA A 17 12.38 -15.15 -2.61
C ALA A 17 13.27 -15.77 -3.70
N ASP A 18 14.42 -16.35 -3.34
CA ASP A 18 15.33 -17.05 -4.25
C ASP A 18 14.69 -18.32 -4.84
N LEU A 19 13.68 -18.88 -4.17
CA LEU A 19 12.85 -19.98 -4.68
C LEU A 19 11.70 -19.50 -5.58
N GLY A 20 11.59 -18.20 -5.84
CA GLY A 20 10.57 -17.59 -6.71
C GLY A 20 9.31 -17.13 -5.99
N ILE A 21 9.30 -17.04 -4.65
CA ILE A 21 8.17 -16.49 -3.90
C ILE A 21 8.28 -14.97 -3.87
N ASP A 22 7.38 -14.28 -4.56
CA ASP A 22 7.39 -12.81 -4.66
C ASP A 22 6.42 -12.12 -3.69
N THR A 23 5.45 -12.85 -3.15
CA THR A 23 4.34 -12.31 -2.37
C THR A 23 4.27 -12.98 -1.00
N PHE A 24 4.32 -12.17 0.05
CA PHE A 24 4.30 -12.63 1.43
C PHE A 24 3.09 -12.05 2.18
N ILE A 25 2.24 -12.93 2.72
CA ILE A 25 1.13 -12.54 3.59
C ILE A 25 1.54 -12.80 5.03
N PHE A 26 1.79 -11.73 5.79
CA PHE A 26 2.20 -11.82 7.19
C PHE A 26 1.03 -11.68 8.15
N SER A 27 1.15 -12.32 9.31
CA SER A 27 0.30 -12.12 10.47
C SER A 27 1.13 -12.26 11.75
N GLY A 28 0.86 -11.40 12.72
CA GLY A 28 1.47 -11.42 14.05
C GLY A 28 0.47 -10.90 15.09
N TYR A 29 0.60 -11.28 16.36
CA TYR A 29 -0.30 -10.85 17.43
C TYR A 29 0.45 -10.05 18.50
N PRO A 30 -0.08 -8.90 18.96
CA PRO A 30 -1.29 -8.24 18.45
C PRO A 30 -1.05 -7.59 17.07
N HIS A 31 -2.06 -7.57 16.20
CA HIS A 31 -1.89 -7.27 14.78
C HIS A 31 -1.31 -5.88 14.49
N LEU A 32 -1.73 -4.86 15.23
CA LEU A 32 -1.32 -3.48 14.98
C LEU A 32 0.17 -3.31 15.29
N GLU A 33 0.59 -3.69 16.49
CA GLU A 33 1.94 -3.56 17.00
C GLU A 33 2.93 -4.38 16.16
N GLU A 34 2.54 -5.58 15.76
CA GLU A 34 3.40 -6.41 14.90
C GLU A 34 3.52 -5.86 13.48
N ALA A 35 2.47 -5.23 12.94
CA ALA A 35 2.57 -4.55 11.64
C ALA A 35 3.60 -3.40 11.69
N TYR A 36 3.60 -2.61 12.77
CA TYR A 36 4.62 -1.57 13.00
C TYR A 36 6.01 -2.17 13.17
N ARG A 37 6.17 -3.22 13.97
CA ARG A 37 7.47 -3.88 14.17
C ARG A 37 8.07 -4.38 12.85
N VAL A 38 7.26 -4.97 11.98
CA VAL A 38 7.68 -5.40 10.64
C VAL A 38 8.09 -4.20 9.78
N ALA A 39 7.28 -3.14 9.74
CA ALA A 39 7.59 -1.95 8.97
C ALA A 39 8.88 -1.24 9.44
N GLU A 40 9.14 -1.20 10.75
CA GLU A 40 10.28 -0.51 11.32
C GLU A 40 11.58 -1.32 11.26
N LEU A 41 11.51 -2.63 11.54
CA LEU A 41 12.71 -3.46 11.71
C LEU A 41 13.05 -4.26 10.46
N LEU A 42 12.04 -4.73 9.72
CA LEU A 42 12.22 -5.70 8.65
C LEU A 42 12.24 -5.05 7.27
N PHE A 43 11.33 -4.11 6.97
CA PHE A 43 11.28 -3.46 5.66
C PHE A 43 12.60 -2.81 5.24
N PRO A 44 13.37 -2.13 6.12
CA PRO A 44 14.67 -1.57 5.73
C PRO A 44 15.71 -2.61 5.32
N LYS A 45 15.50 -3.88 5.65
CA LYS A 45 16.40 -5.01 5.34
C LYS A 45 15.97 -5.77 4.09
N LEU A 46 14.82 -5.44 3.51
CA LEU A 46 14.26 -6.11 2.33
C LEU A 46 14.41 -5.23 1.09
N PRO A 47 14.58 -5.82 -0.11
CA PRO A 47 14.69 -5.07 -1.37
C PRO A 47 13.30 -4.59 -1.85
N LEU A 48 12.60 -3.81 -1.04
CA LEU A 48 11.26 -3.31 -1.36
C LEU A 48 11.34 -2.13 -2.32
N SER A 49 10.62 -2.21 -3.44
CA SER A 49 10.37 -1.06 -4.30
C SER A 49 9.37 -0.14 -3.60
N ASN A 50 9.68 1.16 -3.50
CA ASN A 50 8.69 2.16 -3.09
C ASN A 50 7.52 2.12 -4.07
N VAL A 51 6.39 1.57 -3.63
CA VAL A 51 5.16 1.59 -4.43
C VAL A 51 4.74 3.04 -4.59
N SER A 52 4.83 3.58 -5.80
CA SER A 52 4.24 4.87 -6.11
C SER A 52 2.74 4.74 -5.87
N LEU A 53 2.21 5.50 -4.91
CA LEU A 53 0.78 5.65 -4.82
C LEU A 53 0.29 6.22 -6.16
N PRO A 54 -0.79 5.66 -6.74
CA PRO A 54 -1.38 6.27 -7.93
C PRO A 54 -1.71 7.72 -7.59
N ALA A 55 -1.31 8.65 -8.46
CA ALA A 55 -1.67 10.04 -8.30
C ALA A 55 -3.19 10.13 -8.11
N PRO A 56 -3.68 10.94 -7.14
CA PRO A 56 -5.11 11.08 -6.94
C PRO A 56 -5.73 11.49 -8.27
N SER A 57 -6.66 10.67 -8.77
CA SER A 57 -7.38 10.93 -9.99
C SER A 57 -8.17 12.22 -9.82
N ARG A 58 -7.68 13.31 -10.42
CA ARG A 58 -8.44 14.55 -10.64
C ARG A 58 -9.51 14.28 -11.71
N MET A 59 -10.43 13.37 -11.43
CA MET A 59 -11.52 13.00 -12.32
C MET A 59 -12.85 13.24 -11.63
N MET A 60 -13.05 14.48 -11.20
CA MET A 60 -14.36 15.05 -10.87
C MET A 60 -14.38 16.50 -11.38
N SER A 61 -14.42 16.66 -12.71
CA SER A 61 -15.26 17.73 -13.27
C SER A 61 -16.72 17.25 -13.14
N PRO A 62 -17.70 18.11 -12.86
CA PRO A 62 -19.08 17.68 -12.64
C PRO A 62 -19.73 17.28 -13.97
N ILE A 63 -19.40 16.10 -14.48
CA ILE A 63 -20.15 15.44 -15.55
C ILE A 63 -21.33 14.75 -14.87
N GLY A 64 -22.28 15.54 -14.38
CA GLY A 64 -23.43 15.01 -13.64
C GLY A 64 -24.62 15.95 -13.55
N GLU A 65 -24.46 17.26 -13.78
CA GLU A 65 -25.57 18.22 -13.65
C GLU A 65 -26.33 18.51 -14.96
N ILE A 66 -25.95 17.93 -16.11
CA ILE A 66 -26.55 18.25 -17.42
C ILE A 66 -27.39 17.08 -17.99
N MET A 67 -28.22 16.47 -17.17
CA MET A 67 -29.26 15.53 -17.63
C MET A 67 -30.59 15.93 -16.99
N GLY A 68 -31.28 16.89 -17.61
CA GLY A 68 -32.64 17.26 -17.22
C GLY A 68 -32.93 18.75 -17.01
N ASN A 69 -31.96 19.65 -17.18
CA ASN A 69 -32.22 21.08 -17.08
C ASN A 69 -31.66 21.80 -18.33
N ASP A 70 -32.55 22.32 -19.19
CA ASP A 70 -32.20 23.17 -20.33
C ASP A 70 -31.66 24.56 -19.92
N ARG A 71 -31.23 24.72 -18.66
CA ARG A 71 -30.67 25.96 -18.13
C ARG A 71 -29.29 25.71 -17.55
N ILE A 72 -28.30 26.31 -18.18
CA ILE A 72 -26.95 26.47 -17.62
C ILE A 72 -27.05 27.57 -16.56
N PRO A 73 -26.74 27.31 -15.28
CA PRO A 73 -26.62 28.40 -14.31
C PRO A 73 -25.36 29.19 -14.67
N THR A 74 -25.55 30.41 -15.18
CA THR A 74 -24.46 31.38 -15.23
C THR A 74 -24.08 31.73 -13.80
N SER A 75 -22.79 31.65 -13.50
CA SER A 75 -22.21 32.03 -12.22
C SER A 75 -22.68 33.43 -11.84
N ALA A 76 -23.35 33.56 -10.68
CA ALA A 76 -23.59 34.86 -10.07
C ALA A 76 -22.25 35.53 -9.75
N SER A 77 -22.09 36.79 -10.17
CA SER A 77 -21.10 37.72 -9.60
C SER A 77 -21.59 38.28 -8.27
#